data_AF-A0A526V6V7-F1
#
_entry.id   AF-A0A526V6V7-F1
#
_cell.length_a   1.000
_cell.length_b   1.000
_cell.length_c   1.000
_cell.angle_alpha   90.00
_cell.angle_beta   90.00
_cell.angle_gamma   90.00
#
_symmetry.space_group_name_H-M   'P 1'
#
loop_
_entity.id
_entity.type
_entity.pdbx_description
1 polymer ?
#
loop_
_entity_poly.entity_id
_entity_poly.type
_entity_poly.pdbx_seq_one_letter_code
_entity_poly.pdbx_strand_id
1 'polypeptide(L)' 'PCGNCDTCLDQAPRADGGAEARIILAAIAQSGERFGAGHVIDILLGHETEKVLARNHQRLTSFGSGLAHK' A
#
# COMPACT_ATOMS: atom_id res chain seq x y z
N PRO A 1 7.71 18.68 9.55
CA PRO A 1 8.21 19.73 8.62
C PRO A 1 9.42 20.44 9.23
N CYS A 2 10.48 20.71 8.46
CA CYS A 2 11.69 21.36 8.98
C CYS A 2 11.74 22.88 8.73
N GLY A 3 10.96 23.40 7.77
CA GLY A 3 10.82 24.84 7.52
C GLY A 3 11.91 25.48 6.65
N ASN A 4 12.92 24.72 6.21
CA ASN A 4 14.05 25.28 5.45
C ASN A 4 14.61 24.37 4.34
N CYS A 5 13.87 23.34 3.92
CA CYS A 5 14.20 22.56 2.72
C CYS A 5 13.31 22.95 1.54
N ASP A 6 13.73 22.55 0.34
CA ASP A 6 12.98 22.68 -0.92
C ASP A 6 11.51 22.24 -0.78
N THR A 7 11.24 21.08 -0.20
CA THR A 7 9.86 20.57 0.00
C THR A 7 9.00 21.46 0.90
N CYS A 8 9.63 22.23 1.81
CA CYS A 8 8.92 23.17 2.70
C CYS A 8 8.73 24.54 2.05
N LEU A 9 9.73 25.01 1.30
CA LEU A 9 9.79 26.35 0.70
C LEU A 9 9.12 26.42 -0.68
N ASP A 10 9.21 25.35 -1.47
CA ASP A 10 8.63 25.18 -2.79
C ASP A 10 7.66 23.99 -2.79
N GLN A 11 6.45 24.25 -2.29
CA GLN A 11 5.47 23.20 -2.03
C GLN A 11 4.79 22.77 -3.34
N ALA A 12 5.12 21.57 -3.79
CA ALA A 12 4.36 20.90 -4.83
C ALA A 12 2.88 20.69 -4.39
N PRO A 13 1.93 20.65 -5.35
CA PRO A 13 0.54 20.32 -5.07
C PRO A 13 0.43 19.01 -4.29
N ARG A 14 -0.41 19.02 -3.25
CA ARG A 14 -0.65 17.85 -2.38
C ARG A 14 -2.06 17.32 -2.59
N ALA A 15 -2.19 16.01 -2.59
CA ALA A 15 -3.46 15.33 -2.46
C ALA A 15 -3.56 14.69 -1.07
N ASP A 16 -4.78 14.61 -0.52
CA ASP A 16 -5.02 13.80 0.66
C ASP A 16 -5.05 12.33 0.26
N GLY A 17 -4.03 11.57 0.70
CA GLY A 17 -3.92 10.12 0.48
C GLY A 17 -4.36 9.29 1.69
N GLY A 18 -5.11 9.88 2.63
CA GLY A 18 -5.46 9.22 3.89
C GLY A 18 -6.29 7.94 3.72
N ALA A 19 -7.14 7.87 2.68
CA ALA A 19 -7.93 6.68 2.39
C ALA A 19 -7.06 5.53 1.87
N GLU A 20 -6.19 5.83 0.91
CA GLU A 20 -5.23 4.92 0.30
C GLU A 20 -4.24 4.40 1.36
N ALA A 21 -3.75 5.30 2.22
CA ALA A 21 -2.86 4.93 3.31
C ALA A 21 -3.50 3.90 4.27
N ARG A 22 -4.79 4.06 4.61
CA ARG A 22 -5.51 3.09 5.45
C ARG A 22 -5.62 1.73 4.79
N ILE A 23 -5.89 1.68 3.48
CA ILE A 23 -5.95 0.43 2.70
C ILE A 23 -4.58 -0.27 2.72
N ILE A 24 -3.50 0.48 2.47
CA ILE A 24 -2.13 -0.05 2.47
C ILE A 24 -1.75 -0.59 3.85
N LEU A 25 -1.99 0.18 4.91
CA LEU A 25 -1.69 -0.22 6.28
C LEU A 25 -2.49 -1.46 6.71
N ALA A 26 -3.75 -1.57 6.29
CA ALA A 26 -4.55 -2.77 6.54
C ALA A 26 -3.94 -4.02 5.87
N ALA A 27 -3.43 -3.90 4.63
CA ALA A 27 -2.75 -5.00 3.94
C ALA A 27 -1.42 -5.39 4.62
N ILE A 28 -0.65 -4.41 5.09
CA ILE A 28 0.59 -4.64 5.85
C ILE A 28 0.28 -5.41 7.14
N ALA A 29 -0.72 -4.96 7.91
CA ALA A 29 -1.13 -5.62 9.15
C ALA A 29 -1.65 -7.05 8.90
N GLN A 30 -2.54 -7.24 7.93
CA GLN A 30 -3.11 -8.54 7.59
C GLN A 30 -2.07 -9.55 7.07
N SER A 31 -1.01 -9.06 6.44
CA SER A 31 0.10 -9.90 5.97
C SER A 31 1.15 -10.18 7.05
N GLY A 32 0.96 -9.68 8.28
CA GLY A 32 1.86 -9.93 9.42
C GLY A 32 3.18 -9.15 9.37
N GLU A 33 3.17 -7.96 8.75
CA GLU A 33 4.22 -6.92 8.92
C GLU A 33 5.67 -7.36 8.59
N ARG A 34 5.81 -8.37 7.74
CA ARG A 34 7.10 -9.00 7.40
C ARG A 34 7.45 -8.97 5.91
N PHE A 35 6.70 -8.18 5.14
CA PHE A 35 6.76 -8.15 3.68
C PHE A 35 7.16 -6.77 3.15
N GLY A 36 8.01 -6.77 2.12
CA GLY A 36 8.37 -5.55 1.41
C GLY A 36 7.25 -5.05 0.49
N ALA A 37 7.42 -3.81 0.01
CA ALA A 37 6.41 -3.09 -0.77
C ALA A 37 5.87 -3.88 -1.96
N GLY A 38 6.71 -4.59 -2.73
CA GLY A 38 6.26 -5.35 -3.90
C GLY A 38 5.19 -6.40 -3.57
N HIS A 39 5.33 -7.13 -2.45
CA HIS A 39 4.35 -8.13 -2.04
C HIS A 39 3.05 -7.50 -1.55
N VAL A 40 3.13 -6.35 -0.86
CA VAL A 40 1.95 -5.58 -0.45
C VAL A 40 1.20 -5.06 -1.68
N ILE A 41 1.92 -4.57 -2.69
CA ILE A 41 1.35 -4.14 -3.97
C ILE A 41 0.65 -5.30 -4.67
N ASP A 42 1.26 -6.48 -4.75
CA ASP A 42 0.63 -7.66 -5.34
C ASP A 42 -0.67 -8.05 -4.63
N ILE A 43 -0.73 -7.98 -3.30
CA ILE A 43 -1.97 -8.19 -2.54
C ILE A 43 -3.01 -7.15 -2.95
N LEU A 44 -2.66 -5.85 -2.90
CA LEU A 44 -3.59 -4.75 -3.15
C LEU A 44 -4.14 -4.75 -4.59
N LEU A 45 -3.32 -5.16 -5.57
CA LEU A 45 -3.74 -5.29 -6.97
C LEU A 45 -4.45 -6.61 -7.28
N GLY A 46 -4.46 -7.56 -6.34
CA GLY A 46 -5.10 -8.85 -6.54
C GLY A 46 -4.28 -9.79 -7.44
N HIS A 47 -2.95 -9.65 -7.45
CA HIS A 47 -2.07 -10.53 -8.22
C HIS A 47 -1.84 -11.86 -7.51
N GLU A 48 -2.19 -12.96 -8.16
CA GLU A 48 -1.94 -14.32 -7.67
C GLU A 48 -0.50 -14.78 -7.98
N THR A 49 0.49 -14.05 -7.48
CA THR A 49 1.90 -14.49 -7.60
C THR A 49 2.15 -15.73 -6.74
N GLU A 50 3.18 -16.52 -7.09
CA GLU A 50 3.57 -17.70 -6.30
C GLU A 50 3.77 -17.37 -4.82
N LYS A 51 4.37 -16.21 -4.52
CA LYS A 51 4.61 -15.76 -3.14
C LYS A 51 3.32 -15.47 -2.37
N VAL A 52 2.31 -14.89 -3.03
CA VAL A 52 0.98 -14.61 -2.48
C VAL A 52 0.24 -15.91 -2.20
N LEU A 53 0.19 -16.81 -3.19
CA LEU A 53 -0.49 -18.10 -3.08
C LEU A 53 0.14 -18.99 -2.02
N ALA A 54 1.47 -19.09 -1.96
CA ALA A 54 2.20 -19.89 -0.98
C ALA A 54 1.91 -19.47 0.49
N ARG A 55 1.35 -18.28 0.71
CA ARG A 55 1.02 -17.75 2.03
C ARG A 55 -0.47 -17.59 2.25
N ASN A 56 -1.29 -18.01 1.30
CA ASN A 56 -2.74 -17.84 1.31
C ASN A 56 -3.20 -16.37 1.38
N HIS A 57 -2.38 -15.42 0.88
CA HIS A 57 -2.70 -14.01 0.97
C HIS A 57 -3.78 -13.56 -0.03
N GLN A 58 -4.10 -14.38 -1.04
CA GLN A 58 -5.27 -14.21 -1.90
C GLN A 58 -6.61 -14.31 -1.14
N ARG A 59 -6.58 -14.79 0.11
CA ARG A 59 -7.75 -14.90 0.98
C ARG A 59 -7.92 -13.72 1.94
N LEU A 60 -6.98 -12.77 1.94
CA LEU A 60 -7.06 -11.57 2.79
C LEU A 60 -8.17 -10.64 2.30
N THR A 61 -8.79 -9.89 3.21
CA THR A 61 -9.83 -8.92 2.82
C THR A 61 -9.24 -7.74 2.03
N SER A 62 -7.94 -7.46 2.20
CA SER A 62 -7.19 -6.49 1.40
C SER A 62 -6.81 -6.98 -0.01
N PHE A 63 -7.09 -8.23 -0.37
CA PHE A 63 -6.74 -8.72 -1.71
C PHE A 63 -7.60 -8.03 -2.77
N GLY A 64 -6.97 -7.34 -3.73
CA GLY A 64 -7.64 -6.58 -4.78
C GLY A 64 -8.29 -5.25 -4.32
N SER A 65 -8.12 -4.85 -3.06
CA SER A 65 -8.76 -3.63 -2.54
C SER A 65 -8.20 -2.32 -3.11
N GLY A 66 -7.07 -2.38 -3.82
CA GLY A 66 -6.44 -1.24 -4.48
C GLY A 66 -6.87 -1.00 -5.93
N LEU A 67 -7.72 -1.87 -6.51
CA LEU A 67 -8.09 -1.81 -7.93
C LEU A 67 -8.91 -0.57 -8.33
N ALA A 68 -9.50 0.14 -7.38
CA ALA A 68 -10.22 1.39 -7.63
C ALA A 68 -9.31 2.56 -8.05
N HIS A 69 -7.99 2.40 -7.88
CA HIS A 69 -6.98 3.41 -8.22
C HIS A 69 -6.22 2.96 -9.47
N LYS A 70 -6.74 3.31 -10.65
CA LYS A 70 -6.09 3.09 -11.96
C LYS A 70 -5.65 4.40 -12.59
#